data_AF-A0A9E5TLL1-F1
#
_entry.id   AF-A0A9E5TLL1-F1
#
_cell.length_a   1.000
_cell.length_b   1.000
_cell.length_c   1.000
_cell.angle_alpha   90.00
_cell.angle_beta   90.00
_cell.angle_gamma   90.00
#
_symmetry.space_group_name_H-M   'P 1'
#
loop_
_entity.id
_entity.type
_entity.pdbx_description
1 polymer ?
#
loop_
_entity_poly.entity_id
_entity_poly.type
_entity_poly.pdbx_seq_one_letter_code
_entity_poly.pdbx_strand_id
1 'polypeptide(L)'
;MMEIEGQVRVAIRDALNRKSRKPFYWGGLKGYEQLEAIAKALGEVACDEPETDYLQQLRRRVDRVVERYRVNVEDLREAHTWLRRIADCLRYPPSDSAPDLDLSSEQVKREMEELLQSFQPDLKRRPAQAALYGAWHRTWRNYGPDLLHCYDIPGLPPDNLMLESLFGRLRRHQRRVSGRKSTRELRDFGQYQVLFLAESEEELLEQIRQVPLEEYRENRQRLEEAEAPRRLLHRLHRDPLGTMRGLVKQHAARRAALSSTAAQSSLTGDT
;
A
#
# COMPACT_ATOMS: atom_id res chain seq x y z
N MET A 1 -43.35 -1.46 2.54
CA MET A 1 -42.94 -0.80 3.80
C MET A 1 -41.74 -1.46 4.47
N MET A 2 -41.78 -2.76 4.84
CA MET A 2 -40.63 -3.46 5.44
C MET A 2 -39.34 -3.37 4.59
N GLU A 3 -39.48 -3.30 3.27
CA GLU A 3 -38.35 -3.12 2.35
C GLU A 3 -37.68 -1.75 2.50
N ILE A 4 -38.46 -0.66 2.61
CA ILE A 4 -37.96 0.71 2.79
C ILE A 4 -37.26 0.82 4.16
N GLU A 5 -37.87 0.31 5.22
CA GLU A 5 -37.22 0.25 6.54
C GLU A 5 -35.92 -0.56 6.50
N GLY A 6 -35.92 -1.67 5.76
CA GLY A 6 -34.74 -2.48 5.49
C GLY A 6 -33.63 -1.69 4.82
N GLN A 7 -33.97 -0.91 3.79
CA GLN A 7 -33.03 -0.05 3.08
C GLN A 7 -32.46 1.05 3.98
N VAL A 8 -33.28 1.70 4.81
CA VAL A 8 -32.82 2.70 5.79
C VAL A 8 -31.85 2.07 6.79
N ARG A 9 -32.14 0.87 7.32
CA ARG A 9 -31.21 0.14 8.20
C ARG A 9 -29.88 -0.18 7.51
N VAL A 10 -29.92 -0.60 6.25
CA VAL A 10 -28.73 -0.86 5.44
C VAL A 10 -27.92 0.42 5.24
N ALA A 11 -28.56 1.55 4.95
CA ALA A 11 -27.90 2.84 4.79
C ALA A 11 -27.22 3.31 6.09
N ILE A 12 -27.88 3.16 7.25
CA ILE A 12 -27.29 3.46 8.55
C ILE A 12 -26.08 2.53 8.82
N ARG A 13 -26.22 1.23 8.53
CA ARG A 13 -25.11 0.28 8.70
C ARG A 13 -23.93 0.61 7.79
N ASP A 14 -24.17 0.97 6.54
CA ASP A 14 -23.13 1.42 5.61
C ASP A 14 -22.40 2.64 6.14
N ALA A 15 -23.14 3.67 6.58
CA ALA A 15 -22.59 4.88 7.16
C ALA A 15 -21.64 4.60 8.34
N LEU A 16 -22.01 3.66 9.22
CA LEU A 16 -21.19 3.27 10.37
C LEU A 16 -19.96 2.42 10.00
N ASN A 17 -19.96 1.75 8.85
CA ASN A 17 -18.89 0.83 8.43
C ASN A 17 -18.06 1.36 7.25
N ARG A 18 -18.21 2.65 6.89
CA ARG A 18 -17.44 3.27 5.82
C ARG A 18 -15.95 3.24 6.12
N LYS A 19 -15.20 2.59 5.23
CA LYS A 19 -13.74 2.51 5.29
C LYS A 19 -13.11 3.78 4.76
N SER A 20 -12.06 4.25 5.42
CA SER A 20 -11.19 5.30 4.87
C SER A 20 -10.42 4.77 3.65
N ARG A 21 -10.14 5.66 2.69
CA ARG A 21 -9.35 5.38 1.49
C ARG A 21 -8.33 6.50 1.30
N LYS A 22 -7.15 6.15 0.78
CA LYS A 22 -6.15 7.14 0.38
C LYS A 22 -6.71 8.04 -0.75
N PRO A 23 -6.22 9.27 -0.93
CA PRO A 23 -5.36 10.01 0.00
C PRO A 23 -6.18 10.74 1.09
N PHE A 24 -7.36 11.28 0.75
CA PHE A 24 -8.14 12.18 1.63
C PHE A 24 -9.59 11.75 1.86
N TYR A 25 -9.93 10.47 1.64
CA TYR A 25 -11.27 9.96 1.92
C TYR A 25 -11.33 9.39 3.34
N TRP A 26 -11.88 10.17 4.27
CA TRP A 26 -12.03 9.76 5.67
C TRP A 26 -13.39 9.12 5.91
N GLY A 27 -13.39 7.79 6.07
CA GLY A 27 -14.61 6.99 6.18
C GLY A 27 -15.50 7.42 7.34
N GLY A 28 -14.91 7.79 8.49
CA GLY A 28 -15.65 8.30 9.64
C GLY A 28 -16.37 9.62 9.36
N LEU A 29 -15.70 10.57 8.67
CA LEU A 29 -16.31 11.85 8.29
C LEU A 29 -17.43 11.65 7.26
N LYS A 30 -17.18 10.84 6.22
CA LYS A 30 -18.18 10.51 5.19
C LYS A 30 -19.33 9.65 5.70
N GLY A 31 -19.10 8.84 6.73
CA GLY A 31 -20.14 8.11 7.44
C GLY A 31 -21.03 9.05 8.24
N TYR A 32 -20.45 10.00 8.95
CA TYR A 32 -21.22 10.99 9.70
C TYR A 32 -22.04 11.93 8.81
N GLU A 33 -21.48 12.46 7.71
CA GLU A 33 -22.24 13.25 6.73
C GLU A 33 -23.45 12.48 6.17
N GLN A 34 -23.31 11.16 5.97
CA GLN A 34 -24.40 10.30 5.55
C GLN A 34 -25.45 10.12 6.65
N LEU A 35 -25.04 10.03 7.92
CA LEU A 35 -25.98 10.01 9.05
C LEU A 35 -26.73 11.34 9.19
N GLU A 36 -26.07 12.49 8.98
CA GLU A 36 -26.73 13.81 8.93
C GLU A 36 -27.78 13.86 7.81
N ALA A 37 -27.45 13.36 6.61
CA ALA A 37 -28.40 13.29 5.50
C ALA A 37 -29.59 12.35 5.81
N ILE A 38 -29.33 11.20 6.43
CA ILE A 38 -30.38 10.26 6.86
C ILE A 38 -31.27 10.90 7.93
N ALA A 39 -30.69 11.56 8.93
CA ALA A 39 -31.42 12.30 9.97
C ALA A 39 -32.34 13.36 9.36
N LYS A 40 -31.81 14.17 8.43
CA LYS A 40 -32.58 15.20 7.71
C LYS A 40 -33.75 14.58 6.95
N ALA A 41 -33.50 13.55 6.14
CA ALA A 41 -34.54 12.89 5.35
C ALA A 41 -35.62 12.22 6.23
N LEU A 42 -35.22 11.58 7.33
CA LEU A 42 -36.19 11.04 8.30
C LEU A 42 -36.96 12.14 9.04
N GLY A 43 -36.40 13.34 9.16
CA GLY A 43 -37.04 14.50 9.76
C GLY A 43 -38.14 15.13 8.89
N GLU A 44 -38.14 14.87 7.59
CA GLU A 44 -39.16 15.33 6.63
C GLU A 44 -40.41 14.43 6.65
N VAL A 45 -40.35 13.25 7.26
CA VAL A 45 -41.49 12.33 7.43
C VAL A 45 -42.44 12.89 8.48
N ALA A 46 -43.70 13.12 8.10
CA ALA A 46 -44.74 13.62 9.00
C ALA A 46 -45.00 12.65 10.16
N CYS A 47 -45.25 13.18 11.36
CA CYS A 47 -45.48 12.39 12.57
C CYS A 47 -46.88 11.74 12.61
N ASP A 48 -47.83 12.26 11.84
CA ASP A 48 -49.25 11.89 11.90
C ASP A 48 -49.66 10.92 10.79
N GLU A 49 -48.70 10.48 9.96
CA GLU A 49 -48.93 9.50 8.91
C GLU A 49 -48.90 8.07 9.44
N PRO A 50 -49.83 7.19 8.99
CA PRO A 50 -49.90 5.81 9.43
C PRO A 50 -48.60 5.07 9.09
N GLU A 51 -48.22 4.16 10.00
CA GLU A 51 -47.08 3.25 9.82
C GLU A 51 -45.70 3.95 9.78
N THR A 52 -45.54 5.14 10.37
CA THR A 52 -44.25 5.86 10.45
C THR A 52 -43.48 5.70 11.78
N ASP A 53 -44.07 5.03 12.78
CA ASP A 53 -43.51 4.88 14.14
C ASP A 53 -42.07 4.37 14.16
N TYR A 54 -41.77 3.38 13.32
CA TYR A 54 -40.45 2.79 13.23
C TYR A 54 -39.41 3.78 12.71
N LEU A 55 -39.76 4.53 11.66
CA LEU A 55 -38.89 5.57 11.09
C LEU A 55 -38.66 6.71 12.08
N GLN A 56 -39.67 7.09 12.86
CA GLN A 56 -39.53 8.08 13.93
C GLN A 56 -38.64 7.56 15.08
N GLN A 57 -38.70 6.26 15.41
CA GLN A 57 -37.78 5.67 16.38
C GLN A 57 -36.34 5.67 15.86
N LEU A 58 -36.13 5.34 14.58
CA LEU A 58 -34.82 5.40 13.95
C LEU A 58 -34.28 6.83 13.92
N ARG A 59 -35.11 7.79 13.51
CA ARG A 59 -34.78 9.22 13.52
C ARG A 59 -34.22 9.66 14.87
N ARG A 60 -34.96 9.43 15.96
CA ARG A 60 -34.52 9.77 17.32
C ARG A 60 -33.16 9.17 17.69
N ARG A 61 -32.88 7.95 17.23
CA ARG A 61 -31.59 7.28 17.49
C ARG A 61 -30.46 7.89 16.66
N VAL A 62 -30.70 8.17 15.38
CA VAL A 62 -29.73 8.80 14.48
C VAL A 62 -29.43 10.22 14.96
N ASP A 63 -30.45 11.03 15.25
CA ASP A 63 -30.33 12.40 15.77
C ASP A 63 -29.47 12.44 17.04
N ARG A 64 -29.71 11.51 17.98
CA ARG A 64 -28.92 11.40 19.21
C ARG A 64 -27.45 11.13 18.94
N VAL A 65 -27.14 10.27 17.96
CA VAL A 65 -25.76 9.95 17.58
C VAL A 65 -25.10 11.13 16.88
N VAL A 66 -25.81 11.76 15.93
CA VAL A 66 -25.34 12.95 15.22
C VAL A 66 -24.99 14.04 16.22
N GLU A 67 -25.93 14.43 17.10
CA GLU A 67 -25.68 15.50 18.07
C GLU A 67 -24.54 15.16 19.05
N ARG A 68 -24.46 13.90 19.49
CA ARG A 68 -23.40 13.46 20.40
C ARG A 68 -21.99 13.66 19.81
N TYR A 69 -21.82 13.46 18.50
CA TYR A 69 -20.51 13.52 17.84
C TYR A 69 -20.28 14.82 17.07
N ARG A 70 -21.21 15.78 17.09
CA ARG A 70 -21.12 17.05 16.35
C ARG A 70 -19.78 17.77 16.56
N VAL A 71 -19.38 17.95 17.82
CA VAL A 71 -18.12 18.63 18.17
C VAL A 71 -16.89 17.86 17.69
N ASN A 72 -16.90 16.52 17.82
CA ASN A 72 -15.80 15.67 17.34
C ASN A 72 -15.65 15.72 15.82
N VAL A 73 -16.76 15.80 15.10
CA VAL A 73 -16.75 15.87 13.64
C VAL A 73 -16.34 17.24 13.14
N GLU A 74 -16.77 18.31 13.80
CA GLU A 74 -16.25 19.66 13.52
C GLU A 74 -14.73 19.71 13.68
N ASP A 75 -14.19 19.11 14.75
CA ASP A 75 -12.74 18.98 14.96
C ASP A 75 -12.07 18.17 13.82
N LEU A 76 -12.67 17.04 13.42
CA LEU A 76 -12.17 16.25 12.29
C LEU A 76 -12.26 17.00 10.95
N ARG A 77 -13.33 17.75 10.68
CA ARG A 77 -13.48 18.56 9.47
C ARG A 77 -12.37 19.60 9.37
N GLU A 78 -12.08 20.28 10.48
CA GLU A 78 -11.01 21.27 10.51
C GLU A 78 -9.64 20.61 10.26
N ALA A 79 -9.33 19.51 10.96
CA ALA A 79 -8.11 18.74 10.69
C ALA A 79 -8.03 18.24 9.23
N HIS A 80 -9.15 17.85 8.62
CA HIS A 80 -9.19 17.45 7.21
C HIS A 80 -8.88 18.61 6.27
N THR A 81 -9.42 19.80 6.54
CA THR A 81 -9.12 21.04 5.80
C THR A 81 -7.64 21.38 5.88
N TRP A 82 -7.03 21.30 7.07
CA TRP A 82 -5.59 21.51 7.22
C TRP A 82 -4.78 20.47 6.44
N LEU A 83 -5.16 19.19 6.48
CA LEU A 83 -4.49 18.16 5.67
C LEU A 83 -4.57 18.45 4.17
N ARG A 84 -5.67 19.01 3.69
CA ARG A 84 -5.78 19.45 2.29
C ARG A 84 -4.86 20.63 1.98
N ARG A 85 -4.76 21.63 2.87
CA ARG A 85 -3.80 22.73 2.70
C ARG A 85 -2.35 22.24 2.64
N ILE A 86 -2.00 21.23 3.42
CA ILE A 86 -0.68 20.57 3.34
C ILE A 86 -0.50 19.95 1.95
N ALA A 87 -1.52 19.26 1.43
CA ALA A 87 -1.48 18.66 0.10
C ALA A 87 -1.33 19.73 -1.00
N ASP A 88 -2.08 20.83 -0.90
CA ASP A 88 -2.02 21.96 -1.84
C ASP A 88 -0.63 22.63 -1.79
N CYS A 89 -0.05 22.81 -0.60
CA CYS A 89 1.32 23.27 -0.41
C CYS A 89 2.33 22.36 -1.14
N LEU A 90 2.12 21.04 -1.08
CA LEU A 90 2.91 20.04 -1.80
C LEU A 90 2.46 19.82 -3.25
N ARG A 91 1.57 20.66 -3.80
CA ARG A 91 1.01 20.54 -5.16
C ARG A 91 0.49 19.13 -5.47
N TYR A 92 -0.13 18.48 -4.48
CA TYR A 92 -0.67 17.12 -4.58
C TYR A 92 -2.20 17.13 -4.74
N PRO A 93 -2.78 16.34 -5.68
CA PRO A 93 -2.11 15.43 -6.60
C PRO A 93 -1.35 16.19 -7.69
N PRO A 94 -0.25 15.61 -8.21
CA PRO A 94 0.49 16.23 -9.31
C PRO A 94 -0.44 16.46 -10.51
N SER A 95 -0.31 17.62 -11.13
CA SER A 95 -1.04 17.94 -12.36
C SER A 95 -0.49 17.10 -13.52
N ASP A 96 -1.36 16.71 -14.46
CA ASP A 96 -0.95 16.08 -15.73
C ASP A 96 -0.25 17.08 -16.68
N SER A 97 -0.31 18.37 -16.37
CA SER A 97 0.39 19.44 -17.09
C SER A 97 1.89 19.44 -16.79
N ALA A 98 2.69 20.01 -17.69
CA ALA A 98 4.13 20.16 -17.52
C ALA A 98 4.47 20.73 -16.12
N PRO A 99 5.50 20.19 -15.45
CA PRO A 99 5.91 20.65 -14.13
C PRO A 99 6.19 22.16 -14.18
N ASP A 100 5.72 22.86 -13.16
CA ASP A 100 5.96 24.29 -13.00
C ASP A 100 7.47 24.49 -12.80
N LEU A 101 8.18 24.88 -13.87
CA LEU A 101 9.65 24.96 -13.91
C LEU A 101 10.21 25.99 -12.90
N ASP A 102 9.35 26.85 -12.35
CA ASP A 102 9.72 27.91 -11.42
C ASP A 102 9.56 27.50 -9.94
N LEU A 103 8.98 26.32 -9.63
CA LEU A 103 8.76 25.90 -8.25
C LEU A 103 10.01 25.24 -7.65
N SER A 104 10.66 25.92 -6.70
CA SER A 104 11.82 25.39 -5.97
C SER A 104 11.46 24.73 -4.64
N SER A 105 12.31 23.83 -4.17
CA SER A 105 12.16 23.21 -2.84
C SER A 105 12.15 24.25 -1.71
N GLU A 106 12.98 25.29 -1.80
CA GLU A 106 13.06 26.36 -0.80
C GLU A 106 11.76 27.18 -0.72
N GLN A 107 11.09 27.39 -1.86
CA GLN A 107 9.76 28.03 -1.85
C GLN A 107 8.73 27.15 -1.12
N VAL A 108 8.64 25.87 -1.47
CA VAL A 108 7.70 24.93 -0.83
C VAL A 108 8.00 24.77 0.66
N LYS A 109 9.29 24.75 1.03
CA LYS A 109 9.72 24.70 2.42
C LYS A 109 9.22 25.90 3.21
N ARG A 110 9.40 27.12 2.67
CA ARG A 110 8.89 28.36 3.31
C ARG A 110 7.37 28.32 3.44
N GLU A 111 6.65 27.96 2.38
CA GLU A 111 5.17 27.81 2.42
C GLU A 111 4.74 26.80 3.50
N MET A 112 5.46 25.68 3.64
CA MET A 112 5.18 24.67 4.66
C MET A 112 5.48 25.14 6.08
N GLU A 113 6.58 25.87 6.28
CA GLU A 113 6.95 26.44 7.58
C GLU A 113 5.96 27.52 8.04
N GLU A 114 5.50 28.37 7.12
CA GLU A 114 4.41 29.33 7.38
C GLU A 114 3.12 28.61 7.75
N LEU A 115 2.78 27.54 7.01
CA LEU A 115 1.58 26.74 7.29
C LEU A 115 1.66 26.07 8.68
N LEU A 116 2.81 25.51 9.04
CA LEU A 116 3.07 24.94 10.37
C LEU A 116 2.92 25.98 11.48
N GLN A 117 3.47 27.18 11.29
CA GLN A 117 3.37 28.26 12.26
C GLN A 117 1.91 28.72 12.44
N SER A 118 1.15 28.80 11.34
CA SER A 118 -0.27 29.20 11.38
C SER A 118 -1.19 28.18 12.05
N PHE A 119 -0.80 26.90 12.09
CA PHE A 119 -1.62 25.83 12.68
C PHE A 119 -1.36 25.67 14.18
N GLN A 120 -2.10 26.43 15.00
CA GLN A 120 -2.03 26.41 16.47
C GLN A 120 -3.35 25.95 17.10
N PRO A 121 -3.70 24.65 17.05
CA PRO A 121 -4.95 24.15 17.61
C PRO A 121 -4.92 24.07 19.14
N ASP A 122 -6.10 24.09 19.78
CA ASP A 122 -6.25 23.75 21.20
C ASP A 122 -6.03 22.25 21.40
N LEU A 123 -4.79 21.88 21.75
CA LEU A 123 -4.36 20.48 21.89
C LEU A 123 -5.14 19.69 22.95
N LYS A 124 -5.83 20.36 23.89
CA LYS A 124 -6.62 19.69 24.94
C LYS A 124 -8.06 19.44 24.50
N ARG A 125 -8.65 20.39 23.76
CA ARG A 125 -10.08 20.34 23.38
C ARG A 125 -10.33 19.79 21.98
N ARG A 126 -9.31 19.74 21.13
CA ARG A 126 -9.39 19.35 19.72
C ARG A 126 -8.48 18.14 19.43
N PRO A 127 -8.86 16.92 19.85
CA PRO A 127 -8.00 15.74 19.77
C PRO A 127 -7.60 15.36 18.33
N ALA A 128 -8.46 15.56 17.33
CA ALA A 128 -8.12 15.24 15.94
C ALA A 128 -7.05 16.21 15.40
N GLN A 129 -7.22 17.51 15.64
CA GLN A 129 -6.22 18.51 15.30
C GLN A 129 -4.92 18.31 16.10
N ALA A 130 -4.98 17.90 17.38
CA ALA A 130 -3.80 17.59 18.17
C ALA A 130 -3.01 16.40 17.60
N ALA A 131 -3.72 15.36 17.15
CA ALA A 131 -3.10 14.22 16.48
C ALA A 131 -2.42 14.63 15.16
N LEU A 132 -3.08 15.45 14.34
CA LEU A 132 -2.51 16.01 13.12
C LEU A 132 -1.27 16.85 13.43
N TYR A 133 -1.36 17.77 14.39
CA TYR A 133 -0.28 18.65 14.82
C TYR A 133 0.97 17.85 15.18
N GLY A 134 0.81 16.85 16.07
CA GLY A 134 1.93 16.02 16.53
C GLY A 134 2.53 15.14 15.42
N ALA A 135 1.70 14.57 14.55
CA ALA A 135 2.17 13.75 13.43
C ALA A 135 2.89 14.59 12.38
N TRP A 136 2.32 15.74 12.01
CA TRP A 136 2.88 16.64 11.01
C TRP A 136 4.21 17.25 11.46
N HIS A 137 4.27 17.85 12.66
CA HIS A 137 5.52 18.42 13.19
C HIS A 137 6.63 17.38 13.30
N ARG A 138 6.30 16.17 13.76
CA ARG A 138 7.28 15.08 13.84
C ARG A 138 7.78 14.67 12.47
N THR A 139 6.88 14.51 11.50
CA THR A 139 7.22 14.10 10.14
C THR A 139 8.09 15.16 9.47
N TRP A 140 7.71 16.44 9.58
CA TRP A 140 8.47 17.54 9.02
C TRP A 140 9.86 17.67 9.66
N ARG A 141 9.96 17.59 10.99
CA ARG A 141 11.26 17.64 11.68
C ARG A 141 12.19 16.50 11.27
N ASN A 142 11.64 15.30 11.08
CA ASN A 142 12.44 14.10 10.83
C ASN A 142 12.81 13.91 9.35
N TYR A 143 11.95 14.37 8.42
CA TYR A 143 12.06 14.05 7.00
C TYR A 143 11.90 15.26 6.08
N GLY A 144 11.48 16.43 6.58
CA GLY A 144 11.18 17.62 5.77
C GLY A 144 12.27 17.99 4.76
N PRO A 145 13.56 18.07 5.17
CA PRO A 145 14.66 18.36 4.24
C PRO A 145 14.77 17.37 3.07
N ASP A 146 14.48 16.09 3.31
CA ASP A 146 14.66 15.01 2.34
C ASP A 146 13.46 14.84 1.39
N LEU A 147 12.29 15.39 1.74
CA LEU A 147 11.05 15.21 0.98
C LEU A 147 10.94 16.13 -0.26
N LEU A 148 11.71 17.22 -0.31
CA LEU A 148 11.51 18.30 -1.28
C LEU A 148 12.44 18.24 -2.50
N HIS A 149 13.35 17.27 -2.57
CA HIS A 149 14.27 17.14 -3.71
C HIS A 149 13.55 16.94 -5.05
N CYS A 150 12.31 16.47 -5.04
CA CYS A 150 11.47 16.34 -6.24
C CYS A 150 11.16 17.68 -6.93
N TYR A 151 11.29 18.82 -6.24
CA TYR A 151 11.11 20.14 -6.83
C TYR A 151 12.38 20.66 -7.53
N ASP A 152 13.57 20.24 -7.07
CA ASP A 152 14.84 20.74 -7.61
C ASP A 152 15.43 19.83 -8.69
N ILE A 153 15.07 18.54 -8.68
CA ILE A 153 15.64 17.53 -9.58
C ILE A 153 14.65 17.23 -10.70
N PRO A 154 14.92 17.67 -11.95
CA PRO A 154 14.05 17.40 -13.08
C PRO A 154 13.79 15.90 -13.25
N GLY A 155 12.52 15.53 -13.34
CA GLY A 155 12.09 14.14 -13.57
C GLY A 155 12.06 13.23 -12.34
N LEU A 156 12.46 13.72 -11.15
CA LEU A 156 12.27 12.97 -9.91
C LEU A 156 10.79 13.01 -9.50
N PRO A 157 10.09 11.86 -9.36
CA PRO A 157 8.67 11.86 -9.02
C PRO A 157 8.41 12.42 -7.61
N PRO A 158 7.33 13.20 -7.40
CA PRO A 158 6.99 13.77 -6.09
C PRO A 158 6.41 12.74 -5.10
N ASP A 159 5.94 11.60 -5.60
CA ASP A 159 5.42 10.52 -4.77
C ASP A 159 5.77 9.13 -5.33
N ASN A 160 5.44 8.08 -4.57
CA ASN A 160 5.68 6.70 -4.95
C ASN A 160 4.41 5.95 -5.36
N LEU A 161 3.30 6.64 -5.66
CA LEU A 161 1.99 6.01 -5.91
C LEU A 161 2.03 5.10 -7.13
N MET A 162 2.74 5.50 -8.18
CA MET A 162 2.93 4.66 -9.36
C MET A 162 3.65 3.35 -9.01
N LEU A 163 4.68 3.40 -8.17
CA LEU A 163 5.40 2.22 -7.67
C LEU A 163 4.50 1.35 -6.77
N GLU A 164 3.74 1.95 -5.85
CA GLU A 164 2.77 1.22 -5.02
C GLU A 164 1.72 0.50 -5.89
N SER A 165 1.22 1.17 -6.93
CA SER A 165 0.26 0.62 -7.89
C SER A 165 0.85 -0.55 -8.68
N LEU A 166 2.08 -0.40 -9.18
CA LEU A 166 2.84 -1.44 -9.86
C LEU A 166 3.01 -2.68 -8.97
N PHE A 167 3.52 -2.51 -7.75
CA PHE A 167 3.66 -3.62 -6.79
C PHE A 167 2.31 -4.22 -6.39
N GLY A 168 1.25 -3.42 -6.38
CA GLY A 168 -0.14 -3.88 -6.22
C GLY A 168 -0.58 -4.79 -7.36
N ARG A 169 -0.30 -4.44 -8.62
CA ARG A 169 -0.59 -5.26 -9.80
C ARG A 169 0.20 -6.58 -9.76
N LEU A 170 1.50 -6.52 -9.53
CA LEU A 170 2.36 -7.72 -9.43
C LEU A 170 1.88 -8.70 -8.35
N ARG A 171 1.56 -8.20 -7.15
CA ARG A 171 1.00 -9.05 -6.08
C ARG A 171 -0.34 -9.66 -6.44
N ARG A 172 -1.22 -8.93 -7.13
CA ARG A 172 -2.50 -9.49 -7.60
C ARG A 172 -2.30 -10.56 -8.67
N HIS A 173 -1.43 -10.29 -9.65
CA HIS A 173 -1.08 -11.25 -10.69
C HIS A 173 -0.49 -12.52 -10.09
N GLN A 174 0.48 -12.41 -9.18
CA GLN A 174 1.10 -13.55 -8.51
C GLN A 174 0.09 -14.41 -7.74
N ARG A 175 -0.84 -13.79 -7.01
CA ARG A 175 -1.90 -14.53 -6.29
C ARG A 175 -2.85 -15.24 -7.25
N ARG A 176 -3.14 -14.63 -8.41
CA ARG A 176 -4.02 -15.22 -9.43
C ARG A 176 -3.36 -16.44 -10.08
N VAL A 177 -2.09 -16.34 -10.46
CA VAL A 177 -1.37 -17.46 -11.11
C VAL A 177 -1.08 -18.59 -10.12
N SER A 178 -0.63 -18.27 -8.90
CA SER A 178 -0.26 -19.30 -7.90
C SER A 178 -1.43 -19.87 -7.11
N GLY A 179 -2.58 -19.19 -7.09
CA GLY A 179 -3.72 -19.50 -6.21
C GLY A 179 -3.43 -19.28 -4.71
N ARG A 180 -2.27 -18.74 -4.33
CA ARG A 180 -1.84 -18.58 -2.93
C ARG A 180 -1.94 -17.12 -2.50
N LYS A 181 -2.26 -16.88 -1.22
CA LYS A 181 -2.23 -15.52 -0.63
C LYS A 181 -0.81 -14.95 -0.54
N SER A 182 0.17 -15.83 -0.33
CA SER A 182 1.61 -15.51 -0.29
C SER A 182 2.08 -14.91 -1.62
N THR A 183 2.95 -13.93 -1.54
CA THR A 183 3.64 -13.33 -2.70
C THR A 183 5.16 -13.35 -2.49
N ARG A 184 5.65 -14.35 -1.74
CA ARG A 184 7.06 -14.49 -1.38
C ARG A 184 7.94 -14.65 -2.60
N GLU A 185 7.41 -15.28 -3.63
CA GLU A 185 8.13 -15.62 -4.84
C GLU A 185 8.47 -14.36 -5.68
N LEU A 186 7.72 -13.26 -5.52
CA LEU A 186 8.09 -11.95 -6.06
C LEU A 186 9.43 -11.43 -5.52
N ARG A 187 9.93 -11.96 -4.39
CA ARG A 187 11.27 -11.61 -3.89
C ARG A 187 12.36 -12.08 -4.85
N ASP A 188 12.15 -13.20 -5.53
CA ASP A 188 13.18 -13.85 -6.33
C ASP A 188 13.03 -13.52 -7.82
N PHE A 189 11.79 -13.46 -8.31
CA PHE A 189 11.51 -13.19 -9.73
C PHE A 189 10.81 -11.85 -10.00
N GLY A 190 10.49 -11.07 -8.96
CA GLY A 190 9.72 -9.83 -9.13
C GLY A 190 10.40 -8.83 -10.06
N GLN A 191 11.73 -8.79 -10.05
CA GLN A 191 12.53 -7.94 -10.95
C GLN A 191 12.27 -8.22 -12.43
N TYR A 192 12.07 -9.49 -12.80
CA TYR A 192 11.75 -9.87 -14.17
C TYR A 192 10.29 -9.59 -14.49
N GLN A 193 9.37 -9.84 -13.54
CA GLN A 193 7.95 -9.53 -13.77
C GLN A 193 7.68 -8.04 -13.96
N VAL A 194 8.52 -7.14 -13.44
CA VAL A 194 8.42 -5.70 -13.73
C VAL A 194 8.72 -5.41 -15.21
N LEU A 195 9.68 -6.13 -15.81
CA LEU A 195 10.10 -5.93 -17.19
C LEU A 195 9.13 -6.57 -18.20
N PHE A 196 8.48 -7.67 -17.81
CA PHE A 196 7.56 -8.43 -18.66
C PHE A 196 6.08 -8.20 -18.30
N LEU A 197 5.72 -6.95 -18.03
CA LEU A 197 4.32 -6.54 -17.91
C LEU A 197 3.75 -6.36 -19.31
N ALA A 198 3.17 -7.43 -19.87
CA ALA A 198 2.39 -7.35 -21.09
C ALA A 198 0.90 -7.15 -20.79
N GLU A 199 0.26 -6.25 -21.52
CA GLU A 199 -1.18 -5.97 -21.44
C GLU A 199 -1.99 -6.84 -22.41
N SER A 200 -1.32 -7.50 -23.37
CA SER A 200 -1.90 -8.44 -24.34
C SER A 200 -1.03 -9.68 -24.55
N GLU A 201 -1.60 -10.72 -25.16
CA GLU A 201 -0.86 -11.94 -25.52
C GLU A 201 0.18 -11.65 -26.62
N GLU A 202 -0.18 -10.80 -27.58
CA GLU A 202 0.69 -10.38 -28.67
C GLU A 202 1.93 -9.65 -28.14
N GLU A 203 1.72 -8.73 -27.19
CA GLU A 203 2.81 -8.00 -26.53
C GLU A 203 3.69 -8.95 -25.70
N LEU A 204 3.10 -9.90 -24.98
CA LEU A 204 3.87 -10.89 -24.22
C LEU A 204 4.74 -11.73 -25.14
N LEU A 205 4.20 -12.19 -26.27
CA LEU A 205 4.91 -12.99 -27.24
C LEU A 205 6.07 -12.21 -27.87
N GLU A 206 5.85 -10.93 -28.19
CA GLU A 206 6.88 -10.04 -28.70
C GLU A 206 8.00 -9.83 -27.67
N GLN A 207 7.65 -9.56 -26.41
CA GLN A 207 8.64 -9.42 -25.33
C GLN A 207 9.46 -10.70 -25.12
N ILE A 208 8.83 -11.89 -25.17
CA ILE A 208 9.54 -13.18 -25.04
C ILE A 208 10.51 -13.40 -26.20
N ARG A 209 10.11 -13.05 -27.43
CA ARG A 209 10.95 -13.22 -28.63
C ARG A 209 12.23 -12.38 -28.60
N GLN A 210 12.22 -11.27 -27.86
CA GLN A 210 13.37 -10.39 -27.71
C GLN A 210 14.45 -10.94 -26.77
N VAL A 211 14.17 -12.01 -26.02
CA VAL A 211 15.12 -12.60 -25.07
C VAL A 211 15.93 -13.72 -25.73
N PRO A 212 17.25 -13.57 -25.90
CA PRO A 212 18.10 -14.65 -26.41
C PRO A 212 18.03 -15.89 -25.52
N LEU A 213 17.99 -17.07 -26.14
CA LEU A 213 17.88 -18.34 -25.41
C LEU A 213 19.03 -18.57 -24.43
N GLU A 214 20.25 -18.15 -24.78
CA GLU A 214 21.41 -18.31 -23.90
C GLU A 214 21.30 -17.42 -22.65
N GLU A 215 20.89 -16.16 -22.80
CA GLU A 215 20.64 -15.27 -21.65
C GLU A 215 19.53 -15.80 -20.73
N TYR A 216 18.49 -16.41 -21.32
CA TYR A 216 17.45 -17.09 -20.55
C TYR A 216 18.03 -18.25 -19.72
N ARG A 217 18.87 -19.11 -20.33
CA ARG A 217 19.47 -20.26 -19.64
C ARG A 217 20.38 -19.83 -18.51
N GLU A 218 21.24 -18.83 -18.74
CA GLU A 218 22.12 -18.28 -17.70
C GLU A 218 21.32 -17.75 -16.51
N ASN A 219 20.27 -16.95 -16.77
CA ASN A 219 19.44 -16.42 -15.70
C ASN A 219 18.62 -17.50 -14.99
N ARG A 220 18.18 -18.53 -15.71
CA ARG A 220 17.50 -19.70 -15.13
C ARG A 220 18.42 -20.43 -14.16
N GLN A 221 19.70 -20.59 -14.50
CA GLN A 221 20.69 -21.19 -13.61
C GLN A 221 20.90 -20.35 -12.34
N ARG A 222 21.07 -19.03 -12.48
CA ARG A 222 21.19 -18.11 -11.33
C ARG A 222 20.00 -18.20 -10.38
N LEU A 223 18.78 -18.28 -10.93
CA LEU A 223 17.57 -18.43 -10.12
C LEU A 223 17.56 -19.77 -9.36
N GLU A 224 17.98 -20.86 -10.01
CA GLU A 224 18.08 -22.16 -9.36
C GLU A 224 19.08 -22.16 -8.21
N GLU A 225 20.22 -21.50 -8.38
CA GLU A 225 21.22 -21.31 -7.32
C GLU A 225 20.63 -20.51 -6.15
N ALA A 226 19.91 -19.42 -6.42
CA ALA A 226 19.25 -18.62 -5.39
C ALA A 226 18.13 -19.39 -4.64
N GLU A 227 17.44 -20.30 -5.32
CA GLU A 227 16.40 -21.15 -4.74
C GLU A 227 16.97 -22.37 -3.97
N ALA A 228 18.22 -22.77 -4.23
CA ALA A 228 18.82 -23.98 -3.67
C ALA A 228 18.81 -24.04 -2.13
N PRO A 229 19.13 -22.96 -1.38
CA PRO A 229 19.05 -22.96 0.08
C PRO A 229 17.62 -23.23 0.59
N ARG A 230 16.62 -22.69 -0.09
CA ARG A 230 15.21 -22.88 0.29
C ARG A 230 14.74 -24.30 0.03
N ARG A 231 15.17 -24.89 -1.09
CA ARG A 231 14.94 -26.30 -1.43
C ARG A 231 15.62 -27.22 -0.41
N LEU A 232 16.82 -26.88 0.04
CA LEU A 232 17.49 -27.61 1.12
C LEU A 232 16.69 -27.55 2.43
N LEU A 233 16.33 -26.35 2.90
CA LEU A 233 15.57 -26.19 4.13
C LEU A 233 14.20 -26.88 4.05
N HIS A 234 13.53 -26.80 2.90
CA HIS A 234 12.27 -27.51 2.68
C HIS A 234 12.43 -29.03 2.78
N ARG A 235 13.48 -29.60 2.16
CA ARG A 235 13.80 -31.03 2.27
C ARG A 235 14.15 -31.41 3.71
N LEU A 236 14.94 -30.58 4.39
CA LEU A 236 15.32 -30.80 5.79
C LEU A 236 14.10 -30.81 6.72
N HIS A 237 13.14 -29.90 6.53
CA HIS A 237 11.91 -29.88 7.33
C HIS A 237 10.99 -31.08 7.05
N ARG A 238 11.03 -31.66 5.84
CA ARG A 238 10.18 -32.78 5.45
C ARG A 238 10.78 -34.14 5.81
N ASP A 239 12.08 -34.33 5.58
CA ASP A 239 12.84 -35.53 5.92
C ASP A 239 14.26 -35.14 6.34
N PRO A 240 14.47 -34.85 7.63
CA PRO A 240 15.78 -34.43 8.13
C PRO A 240 16.84 -35.51 7.93
N LEU A 241 16.52 -36.77 8.22
CA LEU A 241 17.49 -37.87 8.22
C LEU A 241 17.93 -38.22 6.80
N GLY A 242 16.98 -38.36 5.86
CA GLY A 242 17.31 -38.63 4.46
C GLY A 242 18.10 -37.49 3.82
N THR A 243 17.71 -36.24 4.10
CA THR A 243 18.43 -35.05 3.62
C THR A 243 19.87 -35.02 4.12
N MET A 244 20.10 -35.21 5.43
CA MET A 244 21.44 -35.20 6.00
C MET A 244 22.29 -36.38 5.53
N ARG A 245 21.73 -37.59 5.41
CA ARG A 245 22.42 -38.74 4.81
C ARG A 245 22.85 -38.48 3.37
N GLY A 246 21.98 -37.83 2.58
CA GLY A 246 22.30 -37.40 1.22
C GLY A 246 23.49 -36.45 1.18
N LEU A 247 23.51 -35.43 2.04
CA LEU A 247 24.62 -34.47 2.14
C LEU A 247 25.94 -35.15 2.53
N VAL A 248 25.92 -36.06 3.51
CA VAL A 248 27.12 -36.82 3.91
C VAL A 248 27.65 -37.69 2.75
N LYS A 249 26.77 -38.34 2.00
CA LYS A 249 27.16 -39.11 0.79
C LYS A 249 27.77 -38.21 -0.29
N GLN A 250 27.18 -37.05 -0.55
CA GLN A 250 27.72 -36.07 -1.52
C GLN A 250 29.11 -35.58 -1.10
N HIS A 251 29.31 -35.29 0.19
CA HIS A 251 30.62 -34.93 0.72
C HIS A 251 31.63 -36.07 0.54
N ALA A 252 31.25 -37.32 0.83
CA ALA A 252 32.12 -38.48 0.61
C ALA A 252 32.54 -38.62 -0.87
N ALA A 253 31.59 -38.48 -1.80
CA ALA A 253 31.86 -38.51 -3.23
C ALA A 253 32.79 -37.37 -3.68
N ARG A 254 32.59 -36.14 -3.18
CA ARG A 254 33.46 -35.00 -3.46
C ARG A 254 34.90 -35.23 -2.97
N ARG A 255 35.07 -35.80 -1.77
CA ARG A 255 36.41 -36.18 -1.27
C ARG A 255 37.08 -37.22 -2.15
N ALA A 256 36.34 -38.22 -2.62
CA ALA A 256 36.86 -39.24 -3.53
C ALA A 256 37.31 -38.63 -4.87
N ALA A 257 36.52 -37.72 -5.44
CA ALA A 257 36.88 -36.99 -6.66
C ALA A 257 38.15 -36.15 -6.48
N LEU A 258 38.24 -35.36 -5.41
CA LEU A 258 39.44 -34.56 -5.09
C LEU A 258 40.70 -35.44 -4.89
N SER A 259 40.55 -36.59 -4.25
CA SER A 259 41.65 -37.54 -4.05
C SER A 259 42.10 -38.16 -5.38
N SER A 260 41.15 -38.46 -6.27
CA SER A 260 41.45 -38.95 -7.63
C SER A 260 42.15 -37.90 -8.49
N THR A 261 41.74 -36.63 -8.40
CA THR A 261 42.40 -35.53 -9.12
C THR A 261 43.81 -35.29 -8.57
N ALA A 262 44.00 -35.33 -7.24
CA ALA A 262 45.33 -35.22 -6.62
C ALA A 262 46.26 -36.39 -6.98
N ALA A 263 45.73 -37.62 -7.07
CA ALA A 263 46.47 -38.79 -7.54
C ALA A 263 46.88 -38.68 -9.02
N GLN A 264 46.00 -38.13 -9.88
CA GLN A 264 46.32 -37.89 -11.29
C GLN A 264 47.38 -36.79 -11.47
N SER A 265 47.35 -35.73 -10.67
CA SER A 265 48.36 -34.66 -10.71
C SER A 265 49.73 -35.07 -10.17
N SER A 266 49.80 -36.08 -9.28
CA SER A 266 51.07 -36.63 -8.78
C SER A 266 51.70 -37.65 -9.75
N LEU A 267 50.91 -38.34 -10.57
CA LEU A 267 51.39 -39.24 -11.62
C LEU A 267 51.96 -38.53 -12.86
N THR A 268 51.63 -37.25 -13.08
CA THR A 268 52.17 -36.43 -14.17
C THR A 268 53.37 -35.57 -13.75
N GLY A 269 53.84 -35.70 -12.50
CA GLY A 269 54.88 -34.84 -11.92
C GLY A 269 56.29 -35.47 -11.84
N ASP A 270 56.45 -36.76 -12.18
CA ASP A 270 57.74 -37.44 -12.27
C ASP A 270 58.02 -37.84 -13.73
N THR A 271 58.35 -36.85 -14.56
CA THR A 271 59.15 -36.99 -15.79
C THR A 271 59.92 -35.72 -16.04
#